data_AF-A0A7S1AH87-F1
#
_entry.id   AF-A0A7S1AH87-F1
#
_cell.length_a   1.000
_cell.length_b   1.000
_cell.length_c   1.000
_cell.angle_alpha   90.00
_cell.angle_beta   90.00
_cell.angle_gamma   90.00
#
_symmetry.space_group_name_H-M   'P 1'
#
loop_
_entity.id
_entity.type
_entity.pdbx_description
1 polymer ?
#
loop_
_entity_poly.entity_id
_entity_poly.type
_entity_poly.pdbx_seq_one_letter_code
_entity_poly.pdbx_strand_id
1 'polypeptide(L)'
;RYQFHHFSLSRVLSIHLMAIIPRFSIACILFYEGAKFLLYTADLIELILNAIALGFILELDELTFDFLPETVRTATMRTESMKITNVWRCRWGHLRPVFVVFVGAAALISLLELSDVTHRMDVAQQILCGGDTNFVFAVDGALGVVRTAETEILPDVDMESYRFR
;
A
#
# COMPACT_ATOMS: atom_id res chain seq x y z
N ARG A 1 4.19 23.53 53.24
CA ARG A 1 5.09 22.40 52.90
C ARG A 1 4.38 21.54 51.88
N TYR A 2 4.72 21.65 50.59
CA TYR A 2 4.08 20.87 49.53
C TYR A 2 4.77 19.50 49.43
N GLN A 3 4.07 18.44 49.84
CA GLN A 3 4.55 17.07 49.67
C GLN A 3 4.26 16.63 48.24
N PHE A 4 5.30 16.53 47.42
CA PHE A 4 5.23 15.96 46.08
C PHE A 4 5.00 14.45 46.20
N HIS A 5 3.75 14.03 46.08
CA HIS A 5 3.41 12.63 45.91
C HIS A 5 3.93 12.18 44.55
N HIS A 6 4.86 11.23 44.53
CA HIS A 6 5.37 10.57 43.31
C HIS A 6 4.19 10.09 42.44
N PHE A 7 3.83 10.83 41.39
CA PHE A 7 3.02 10.28 40.30
C PHE A 7 3.86 9.19 39.64
N SER A 8 3.47 7.92 39.81
CA SER A 8 4.33 6.80 39.46
C SER A 8 4.54 6.73 37.95
N LEU A 9 5.81 6.86 37.54
CA LEU A 9 6.30 6.54 36.20
C LEU A 9 5.76 5.20 35.70
N SER A 10 5.50 4.24 36.60
CA SER A 10 4.91 2.95 36.30
C SER A 10 3.51 3.04 35.67
N ARG A 11 2.66 3.98 36.10
CA ARG A 11 1.33 4.17 35.50
C ARG A 11 1.40 4.84 34.12
N VAL A 12 2.25 5.85 33.97
CA VAL A 12 2.45 6.53 32.68
C VAL A 12 3.08 5.58 31.67
N LEU A 13 4.08 4.79 32.09
CA LEU A 13 4.70 3.75 31.27
C LEU A 13 3.69 2.66 30.91
N SER A 14 2.85 2.20 31.83
CA SER A 14 1.80 1.21 31.53
C SER A 14 0.80 1.74 30.51
N ILE A 15 0.36 3.00 30.64
CA ILE A 15 -0.58 3.62 29.70
C ILE A 15 0.08 3.82 28.32
N HIS A 16 1.34 4.28 28.27
CA HIS A 16 2.07 4.40 27.02
C HIS A 16 2.31 3.05 26.35
N LEU A 17 2.75 2.04 27.10
CA LEU A 17 2.99 0.69 26.62
C LEU A 17 1.70 0.06 26.06
N MET A 18 0.59 0.21 26.79
CA MET A 18 -0.69 -0.41 26.46
C MET A 18 -1.44 0.30 25.31
N ALA A 19 -1.12 1.56 24.99
CA ALA A 19 -1.78 2.30 23.92
C ALA A 19 -0.91 2.49 22.67
N ILE A 20 0.40 2.75 22.81
CA ILE A 20 1.28 3.09 21.69
C ILE A 20 1.77 1.84 20.98
N ILE A 21 2.14 0.79 21.72
CA ILE A 21 2.63 -0.46 21.12
C ILE A 21 1.58 -1.09 20.20
N PRO A 22 0.30 -1.30 20.60
CA PRO A 22 -0.68 -1.90 19.70
C PRO A 22 -0.95 -1.02 18.46
N ARG A 23 -1.00 0.31 18.62
CA ARG A 23 -1.15 1.23 17.48
C ARG A 23 0.03 1.15 16.52
N PHE A 24 1.24 1.06 17.05
CA PHE A 24 2.45 0.92 16.25
C PHE A 24 2.51 -0.43 15.53
N SER A 25 2.16 -1.53 16.22
CA SER A 25 2.12 -2.85 15.58
C SER A 25 1.10 -2.90 14.44
N ILE A 26 -0.09 -2.32 14.63
CA ILE A 26 -1.11 -2.25 13.58
C ILE A 26 -0.58 -1.45 12.38
N ALA A 27 0.04 -0.28 12.61
CA ALA A 27 0.63 0.52 11.54
C ALA A 27 1.73 -0.22 10.77
N CYS A 28 2.62 -0.94 11.46
CA CYS A 28 3.68 -1.73 10.82
C CYS A 28 3.12 -2.90 10.00
N ILE A 29 2.13 -3.62 10.54
CA ILE A 29 1.48 -4.73 9.83
C ILE A 29 0.77 -4.20 8.58
N LEU A 30 0.01 -3.11 8.71
CA LEU A 30 -0.68 -2.46 7.57
C LEU A 30 0.32 -1.97 6.52
N PHE A 31 1.45 -1.41 6.93
CA PHE A 31 2.47 -0.97 5.99
C PHE A 31 3.07 -2.14 5.22
N TYR A 32 3.45 -3.22 5.90
CA TYR A 32 4.05 -4.39 5.26
C TYR A 32 3.07 -5.13 4.34
N GLU A 33 1.89 -5.47 4.86
CA GLU A 33 0.87 -6.17 4.08
C GLU A 33 0.32 -5.29 2.95
N GLY A 34 0.16 -3.99 3.18
CA GLY A 34 -0.26 -3.04 2.14
C GLY A 34 0.77 -2.89 1.03
N ALA A 35 2.06 -2.77 1.37
CA ALA A 35 3.13 -2.72 0.38
C ALA A 35 3.21 -4.02 -0.43
N LYS A 36 3.11 -5.18 0.24
CA LYS A 36 3.09 -6.49 -0.40
C LYS A 36 1.86 -6.65 -1.31
N PHE A 37 0.69 -6.23 -0.86
CA PHE A 37 -0.54 -6.25 -1.66
C PHE A 37 -0.40 -5.42 -2.95
N LEU A 38 0.17 -4.20 -2.85
CA LEU A 38 0.49 -3.35 -3.99
C LEU A 38 1.49 -3.98 -4.98
N LEU A 39 2.45 -4.75 -4.47
CA LEU A 39 3.48 -5.42 -5.26
C LEU A 39 2.95 -6.61 -6.08
N TYR A 40 2.03 -7.39 -5.51
CA TYR A 40 1.54 -8.63 -6.15
C TYR A 40 0.24 -8.44 -6.95
N THR A 41 -0.47 -7.33 -6.78
CA THR A 41 -1.69 -7.04 -7.54
C THR A 41 -1.33 -6.52 -8.92
N ALA A 42 -1.35 -7.40 -9.93
CA ALA A 42 -1.10 -7.04 -11.33
C ALA A 42 -2.33 -6.39 -12.02
N ASP A 43 -3.52 -6.51 -11.43
CA ASP A 43 -4.76 -5.95 -11.98
C ASP A 43 -5.12 -4.61 -11.30
N LEU A 44 -5.09 -3.53 -12.07
CA LEU A 44 -5.44 -2.18 -11.62
C LEU A 44 -6.86 -2.11 -11.03
N ILE A 45 -7.78 -2.93 -11.53
CA ILE A 45 -9.19 -2.93 -11.09
C ILE A 45 -9.30 -3.40 -9.65
N GLU A 46 -8.62 -4.50 -9.28
CA GLU A 46 -8.63 -5.02 -7.91
C GLU A 46 -8.02 -4.02 -6.91
N LEU A 47 -6.97 -3.29 -7.35
CA LEU A 47 -6.35 -2.24 -6.56
C LEU A 47 -7.33 -1.11 -6.24
N ILE A 48 -8.01 -0.60 -7.27
CA ILE A 48 -8.98 0.50 -7.13
C ILE A 48 -10.16 0.06 -6.26
N LEU A 49 -10.66 -1.17 -6.43
CA LEU A 49 -11.78 -1.69 -5.66
C LEU A 49 -11.43 -1.79 -4.16
N ASN A 50 -10.23 -2.28 -3.82
CA ASN A 50 -9.78 -2.35 -2.43
C ASN A 50 -9.55 -0.95 -1.81
N ALA A 51 -9.02 0.01 -2.59
CA ALA A 51 -8.84 1.37 -2.12
C ALA A 51 -10.18 2.06 -1.80
N ILE A 52 -11.19 1.89 -2.66
CA ILE A 52 -12.54 2.41 -2.43
C ILE A 52 -13.19 1.73 -1.22
N ALA A 53 -13.04 0.40 -1.09
CA ALA A 53 -13.57 -0.34 0.06
C ALA A 53 -12.94 0.10 1.38
N LEU A 54 -11.63 0.37 1.41
CA LEU A 54 -10.94 0.90 2.60
C LEU A 54 -11.44 2.31 2.94
N GLY A 55 -11.64 3.17 1.94
CA GLY A 55 -12.25 4.49 2.13
C GLY A 55 -13.63 4.40 2.79
N PHE A 56 -14.47 3.47 2.31
CA PHE A 56 -15.78 3.21 2.90
C PHE A 56 -15.70 2.70 4.35
N ILE A 57 -14.73 1.83 4.68
CA ILE A 57 -14.52 1.35 6.06
C ILE A 57 -14.13 2.50 6.99
N LEU A 58 -13.29 3.43 6.52
CA LEU A 58 -12.88 4.60 7.30
C LEU A 58 -14.07 5.54 7.56
N GLU A 59 -14.89 5.82 6.54
CA GLU A 59 -16.11 6.61 6.71
C GLU A 59 -17.11 5.93 7.65
N LEU A 60 -17.23 4.59 7.58
CA LEU A 60 -18.05 3.82 8.51
C LEU A 60 -17.54 3.93 9.96
N ASP A 61 -16.23 3.92 10.19
CA ASP A 61 -15.66 4.08 11.54
C ASP A 61 -16.07 5.43 12.15
N GLU A 62 -15.96 6.51 11.36
CA GLU A 62 -16.40 7.85 11.78
C GLU A 62 -17.91 7.91 12.07
N LEU A 63 -18.74 7.30 11.21
CA LEU A 63 -20.18 7.23 11.44
C LEU A 63 -20.52 6.41 12.68
N THR A 64 -19.85 5.28 12.91
CA THR A 64 -20.07 4.47 14.11
C THR A 64 -19.69 5.22 15.39
N PHE A 65 -18.70 6.11 15.35
CA PHE A 65 -18.39 7.00 16.46
C PHE A 65 -19.54 7.99 16.75
N ASP A 66 -20.22 8.47 15.72
CA ASP A 66 -21.39 9.35 15.86
C ASP A 66 -22.62 8.64 16.42
N PHE A 67 -22.75 7.33 16.18
CA PHE A 67 -23.82 6.50 16.76
C PHE A 67 -23.58 6.10 18.22
N LEU A 68 -22.41 6.41 18.81
CA LEU A 68 -22.15 6.10 20.22
C LEU A 68 -23.07 6.91 21.16
N PRO A 69 -23.54 6.32 22.28
CA PRO A 69 -24.33 7.04 23.28
C PRO A 69 -23.58 8.28 23.81
N GLU A 70 -24.31 9.37 24.06
CA GLU A 70 -23.75 10.64 24.57
C GLU A 70 -22.83 10.46 25.79
N THR A 71 -23.12 9.49 26.66
CA THR A 71 -22.27 9.14 27.81
C THR A 71 -20.91 8.57 27.42
N VAL A 72 -20.85 7.71 26.40
CA VAL A 72 -19.61 7.15 25.87
C VAL A 72 -18.89 8.20 25.03
N ARG A 73 -19.61 8.94 24.19
CA ARG A 73 -19.06 10.00 23.34
C ARG A 73 -18.39 11.09 24.17
N THR A 74 -19.06 11.56 25.22
CA THR A 74 -18.50 12.56 26.15
C THR A 74 -17.34 12.00 26.97
N ALA A 75 -17.34 10.71 27.32
CA ALA A 75 -16.18 10.08 27.97
C ALA A 75 -14.96 10.04 27.03
N THR A 76 -15.16 9.69 25.76
CA THR A 76 -14.09 9.64 24.74
C THR A 76 -13.60 11.04 24.36
N MET A 77 -14.48 12.04 24.27
CA MET A 77 -14.09 13.44 24.09
C MET A 77 -13.37 14.01 25.32
N ARG A 78 -13.74 13.59 26.54
CA ARG A 78 -13.04 13.99 27.78
C ARG A 78 -11.68 13.32 27.97
N THR A 79 -11.40 12.25 27.24
CA THR A 79 -10.03 11.72 27.12
C THR A 79 -9.14 12.53 26.18
N GLU A 80 -9.67 13.57 25.52
CA GLU A 80 -8.87 14.46 24.70
C GLU A 80 -7.79 15.15 25.54
N SER A 81 -6.54 14.89 25.12
CA SER A 81 -5.26 15.42 25.61
C SER A 81 -5.30 16.03 27.00
N MET A 82 -5.15 15.17 28.03
CA MET A 82 -4.53 15.64 29.26
C MET A 82 -3.22 16.31 28.86
N LYS A 83 -3.19 17.63 28.94
CA LYS A 83 -1.97 18.42 28.77
C LYS A 83 -1.03 18.00 29.88
N ILE A 84 -0.22 17.00 29.58
CA ILE A 84 0.87 16.56 30.43
C ILE A 84 1.88 17.71 30.38
N THR A 85 1.70 18.66 31.28
CA THR A 85 2.61 19.78 31.48
C THR A 85 3.93 19.20 32.00
N ASN A 86 4.94 19.16 31.12
CA ASN A 86 6.35 18.92 31.42
C ASN A 86 6.65 17.80 32.43
N VAL A 87 6.29 16.54 32.13
CA VAL A 87 7.00 15.42 32.78
C VAL A 87 8.30 15.20 32.03
N TRP A 88 9.36 15.74 32.66
CA TRP A 88 10.75 15.36 32.50
C TRP A 88 11.30 15.54 31.08
N ARG A 89 12.44 16.23 31.00
CA ARG A 89 13.33 16.25 29.85
C ARG A 89 13.89 14.83 29.64
N CYS A 90 13.03 13.91 29.24
CA CYS A 90 13.35 12.51 29.07
C CYS A 90 14.24 12.42 27.86
N ARG A 91 15.36 11.71 28.00
CA ARG A 91 16.40 11.50 26.97
C ARG A 91 15.91 10.58 25.83
N TRP A 92 14.64 10.68 25.49
CA TRP A 92 13.93 9.96 24.44
C TRP A 92 13.89 10.75 23.13
N GLY A 93 14.67 11.83 23.02
CA GLY A 93 14.92 12.53 21.76
C GLY A 93 15.47 11.64 20.65
N HIS A 94 16.06 10.48 21.01
CA HIS A 94 16.52 9.46 20.07
C HIS A 94 15.41 8.50 19.57
N LEU A 95 14.23 8.44 20.20
CA LEU A 95 13.16 7.56 19.70
C LEU A 95 12.55 8.06 18.38
N ARG A 96 12.44 9.38 18.17
CA ARG A 96 11.99 9.94 16.89
C ARG A 96 12.92 9.53 15.73
N PRO A 97 14.24 9.72 15.80
CA PRO A 97 15.11 9.28 14.71
C PRO A 97 15.14 7.76 14.58
N VAL A 98 15.08 6.98 15.67
CA VAL A 98 15.01 5.50 15.57
C VAL A 98 13.73 5.03 14.87
N PHE A 99 12.58 5.64 15.17
CA PHE A 99 11.32 5.35 14.50
C PHE A 99 11.38 5.69 13.01
N VAL A 100 11.91 6.88 12.67
CA VAL A 100 12.05 7.30 11.27
C VAL A 100 13.01 6.38 10.51
N VAL A 101 14.12 5.95 11.14
CA VAL A 101 15.06 5.00 10.55
C VAL A 101 14.42 3.63 10.38
N PHE A 102 13.63 3.14 11.35
CA PHE A 102 12.95 1.86 11.25
C PHE A 102 11.91 1.84 10.13
N VAL A 103 11.05 2.86 10.05
CA VAL A 103 10.07 3.01 8.96
C VAL A 103 10.77 3.18 7.62
N GLY A 104 11.85 3.98 7.57
CA GLY A 104 12.65 4.16 6.36
C GLY A 104 13.33 2.88 5.90
N ALA A 105 13.85 2.07 6.82
CA ALA A 105 14.45 0.77 6.52
C ALA A 105 13.41 -0.24 6.03
N ALA A 106 12.23 -0.29 6.67
CA ALA A 106 11.12 -1.13 6.20
C ALA A 106 10.66 -0.71 4.79
N ALA A 107 10.51 0.58 4.53
CA ALA A 107 10.19 1.11 3.21
C ALA A 107 11.26 0.77 2.18
N LEU A 108 12.55 0.89 2.54
CA LEU A 108 13.66 0.52 1.66
C LEU A 108 13.65 -0.97 1.33
N ILE A 109 13.39 -1.85 2.30
CA ILE A 109 13.27 -3.29 2.07
C ILE A 109 12.11 -3.58 1.10
N SER A 110 10.95 -2.96 1.29
CA SER A 110 9.81 -3.09 0.37
C SER A 110 10.13 -2.57 -1.04
N LEU A 111 10.92 -1.51 -1.17
CA LEU A 111 11.39 -1.00 -2.47
C LEU A 111 12.43 -1.92 -3.12
N LEU A 112 13.25 -2.63 -2.35
CA LEU A 112 14.18 -3.62 -2.88
C LEU A 112 13.43 -4.84 -3.42
N GLU A 113 12.35 -5.29 -2.76
CA GLU A 113 11.46 -6.34 -3.28
C GLU A 113 10.78 -5.95 -4.61
N LEU A 114 10.54 -4.64 -4.83
CA LEU A 114 10.03 -4.11 -6.10
C LEU A 114 10.95 -4.40 -7.28
N SER A 115 12.27 -4.40 -7.08
CA SER A 115 13.22 -4.72 -8.15
C SER A 115 13.05 -6.17 -8.65
N ASP A 116 12.80 -7.13 -7.76
CA ASP A 116 12.57 -8.53 -8.12
C ASP A 116 11.26 -8.70 -8.91
N VAL A 117 10.20 -8.00 -8.51
CA VAL A 117 8.91 -8.02 -9.23
C VAL A 117 9.05 -7.44 -10.63
N THR A 118 9.72 -6.29 -10.78
CA THR A 118 9.92 -5.68 -12.12
C THR A 118 10.71 -6.59 -13.06
N HIS A 119 11.70 -7.31 -12.55
CA HIS A 119 12.48 -8.26 -13.34
C HIS A 119 11.61 -9.40 -13.86
N ARG A 120 10.68 -9.93 -13.06
CA ARG A 120 9.75 -11.00 -13.50
C ARG A 120 8.79 -10.51 -14.58
N MET A 121 8.34 -9.26 -14.50
CA MET A 121 7.51 -8.67 -15.56
C MET A 121 8.27 -8.48 -16.86
N ASP A 122 9.54 -8.06 -16.79
CA ASP A 122 10.40 -7.93 -17.98
C ASP A 122 10.67 -9.28 -18.65
N VAL A 123 10.94 -10.32 -17.86
CA VAL A 123 11.10 -11.70 -18.38
C VAL A 123 9.80 -12.20 -19.01
N ALA A 124 8.65 -11.95 -18.39
CA ALA A 124 7.36 -12.33 -18.97
C ALA A 124 7.09 -11.59 -20.29
N GLN A 125 7.38 -10.29 -20.36
CA GLN A 125 7.30 -9.51 -21.58
C GLN A 125 8.25 -10.07 -22.65
N GLN A 126 9.47 -10.45 -22.28
CA GLN A 126 10.43 -11.03 -23.21
C GLN A 126 10.00 -12.42 -23.69
N ILE A 127 9.35 -13.24 -22.86
CA ILE A 127 8.80 -14.53 -23.28
C ILE A 127 7.62 -14.35 -24.24
N LEU A 128 6.77 -13.35 -23.99
CA LEU A 128 5.57 -13.07 -24.81
C LEU A 128 5.91 -12.35 -26.12
N CYS A 129 6.85 -11.41 -26.07
CA CYS A 129 7.11 -10.45 -27.15
C CYS A 129 8.54 -10.50 -27.70
N GLY A 130 9.46 -11.24 -27.06
CA GLY A 130 10.87 -11.31 -27.46
C GLY A 130 11.19 -12.40 -28.48
N GLY A 131 10.20 -13.20 -28.90
CA GLY A 131 10.32 -14.17 -29.98
C GLY A 131 10.19 -13.53 -31.38
N ASP A 132 10.02 -14.37 -32.39
CA ASP A 132 9.70 -13.88 -33.74
C ASP A 132 8.29 -13.26 -33.73
N THR A 133 8.20 -11.96 -34.04
CA THR A 133 6.93 -11.21 -34.08
C THR A 133 6.31 -11.18 -35.47
N ASN A 134 6.94 -11.83 -36.46
CA ASN A 134 6.46 -11.91 -37.83
C ASN A 134 5.40 -13.02 -37.98
N PHE A 135 4.36 -12.98 -37.17
CA PHE A 135 3.22 -13.88 -37.33
C PHE A 135 1.90 -13.18 -36.97
N VAL A 136 0.84 -13.52 -37.69
CA VAL A 136 -0.53 -13.11 -37.37
C VAL A 136 -1.21 -14.28 -36.67
N PHE A 137 -1.97 -14.00 -35.63
CA PHE A 137 -2.86 -14.97 -35.00
C PHE A 137 -4.32 -14.54 -35.16
N ALA A 138 -5.20 -15.50 -35.42
CA ALA A 138 -6.63 -15.28 -35.44
C ALA A 138 -7.34 -16.44 -34.73
N VAL A 139 -8.38 -16.11 -33.98
CA VAL A 139 -9.25 -17.11 -33.34
C VAL A 139 -10.39 -17.42 -34.28
N ASP A 140 -10.50 -18.68 -34.69
CA ASP A 140 -11.61 -19.13 -35.52
C ASP A 140 -12.90 -19.12 -34.69
N GLY A 141 -13.86 -18.26 -35.04
CA GLY A 141 -15.10 -18.10 -34.29
C GLY A 141 -16.02 -19.34 -34.26
N ALA A 142 -15.82 -20.31 -35.16
CA ALA A 142 -16.60 -21.53 -35.19
C ALA A 142 -15.99 -22.67 -34.36
N LEU A 143 -14.66 -22.71 -34.25
CA LEU A 143 -13.92 -23.81 -33.62
C LEU A 143 -13.23 -23.42 -32.30
N GLY A 144 -13.08 -22.11 -32.03
CA GLY A 144 -12.37 -21.58 -30.86
C GLY A 144 -10.87 -21.86 -30.87
N VAL A 145 -10.32 -22.34 -31.99
CA VAL A 145 -8.89 -22.68 -32.11
C VAL A 145 -8.11 -21.46 -32.59
N VAL A 146 -6.96 -21.22 -31.97
CA VAL A 146 -5.99 -20.21 -32.40
C VAL A 146 -5.24 -20.74 -33.62
N ARG A 147 -5.30 -20.02 -34.74
CA ARG A 147 -4.46 -20.27 -35.91
C ARG A 147 -3.39 -19.20 -36.00
N THR A 148 -2.15 -19.61 -36.24
CA THR A 148 -1.02 -18.72 -36.49
C THR A 148 -0.55 -18.87 -37.93
N ALA A 149 -0.12 -17.77 -38.54
CA ALA A 149 0.48 -17.76 -39.87
C ALA A 149 1.66 -16.77 -39.89
N GLU A 150 2.77 -17.15 -40.50
CA GLU A 150 3.94 -16.27 -40.64
C GLU A 150 3.63 -15.12 -41.61
N THR A 151 4.04 -13.90 -41.27
CA THR A 151 3.95 -12.73 -42.15
C THR A 151 5.23 -12.61 -42.96
N GLU A 152 5.11 -12.66 -44.28
CA GLU A 152 6.19 -12.24 -45.16
C GLU A 152 6.21 -10.71 -45.22
N ILE A 153 7.38 -10.10 -45.04
CA ILE A 153 7.57 -8.66 -45.19
C ILE A 153 7.32 -8.36 -46.67
N LEU A 154 6.20 -7.71 -47.01
CA LEU A 154 5.98 -7.27 -48.39
C LEU A 154 7.16 -6.34 -48.79
N PRO A 155 7.74 -6.51 -49.99
CA PRO A 155 8.68 -5.53 -50.51
C PRO A 155 7.99 -4.16 -50.53
N ASP A 156 8.75 -3.10 -50.23
CA ASP A 156 8.27 -1.72 -50.13
C ASP A 156 7.27 -1.42 -51.25
N VAL A 157 5.99 -1.42 -50.90
CA VAL A 157 4.91 -1.26 -51.88
C VAL A 157 4.82 0.22 -52.14
N ASP A 158 5.41 0.66 -53.25
CA ASP A 158 5.36 2.03 -53.72
C ASP A 158 3.89 2.48 -53.83
N MET A 159 3.45 3.29 -52.86
CA MET A 159 2.08 3.78 -52.76
C MET A 159 1.68 4.67 -53.95
N GLU A 160 2.63 5.13 -54.77
CA GLU A 160 2.31 5.80 -56.03
C GLU A 160 1.66 4.88 -57.08
N SER A 161 1.92 3.56 -57.02
CA SER A 161 1.34 2.59 -57.96
C SER A 161 -0.17 2.35 -57.77
N TYR A 162 -0.71 2.69 -56.59
CA TYR A 162 -2.14 2.56 -56.26
C TYR A 162 -2.93 3.85 -56.49
N ARG A 163 -2.32 4.87 -57.09
CA ARG A 163 -3.03 6.08 -57.49
C ARG A 163 -3.88 5.77 -58.72
N PHE A 164 -5.14 5.39 -58.49
CA PHE A 164 -6.14 5.30 -59.55
C PHE A 164 -6.25 6.66 -60.24
N ARG A 165 -5.98 6.67 -61.56
CA ARG A 165 -6.13 7.84 -62.43
C ARG A 165 -7.59 8.07 -62.79
#